data_AF-A0A2D6CYP6-F1
#
_entry.id   AF-A0A2D6CYP6-F1
#
_cell.length_a   1.000
_cell.length_b   1.000
_cell.length_c   1.000
_cell.angle_alpha   90.00
_cell.angle_beta   90.00
_cell.angle_gamma   90.00
#
_symmetry.space_group_name_H-M   'P 1'
#
loop_
_entity.id
_entity.type
_entity.pdbx_description
1 polymer ?
#
loop_
_entity_poly.entity_id
_entity_poly.type
_entity_poly.pdbx_seq_one_letter_code
_entity_poly.pdbx_strand_id
1 'polypeptide(L)'
;MENLVHLFRIGESSISLCVEKRLTERIVRQKMDDALRQGDPSFQDAYHGHADALYDGPERGREGEFAKMHASLFEEWGFVALFGDLCAEFPALADATHQIFVASAASNRDESVDLDRRAADSDADKQHVQERVIGNRLTLPRFSDPDALRRHLRHEWSHLDDMLNPDFRFAGRSPWGHLPPSEENVLRERYRALWCASIDGRIEQSGREPGQPLKRRRAEFDKLFRKFPETWRDGVFAQLWDGPVPTHAELLSMADSRAAFEAYADADPDADDAVDAIPVSVGDACPLCRFPTHQWILPTVPTDTGRGFVEGDADVLARIDAHYESWNPSYGVCERCYERHETESIVA
;
A
#
# COMPACT_ATOMS: atom_id res chain seq x y z
N MET A 1 -18.60 10.32 -20.04
CA MET A 1 -18.51 9.48 -18.82
C MET A 1 -19.85 9.34 -18.10
N GLU A 2 -20.72 10.36 -18.08
CA GLU A 2 -22.00 10.36 -17.33
C GLU A 2 -22.93 9.16 -17.59
N ASN A 3 -22.86 8.53 -18.77
CA ASN A 3 -23.71 7.37 -19.08
C ASN A 3 -23.26 6.04 -18.45
N LEU A 4 -22.08 5.95 -17.85
CA LEU A 4 -21.51 4.69 -17.34
C LEU A 4 -21.40 4.61 -15.81
N VAL A 5 -21.73 5.69 -15.10
CA VAL A 5 -21.63 5.78 -13.64
C VAL A 5 -22.96 6.18 -13.01
N HIS A 6 -23.17 5.78 -11.76
CA HIS A 6 -24.13 6.39 -10.86
C HIS A 6 -23.44 7.48 -10.05
N LEU A 7 -24.16 8.59 -9.85
CA LEU A 7 -23.73 9.72 -9.05
C LEU A 7 -24.58 9.76 -7.77
N PHE A 8 -23.93 9.66 -6.63
CA PHE A 8 -24.55 9.74 -5.31
C PHE A 8 -24.04 10.99 -4.58
N ARG A 9 -24.90 11.59 -3.76
CA ARG A 9 -24.49 12.66 -2.83
C ARG A 9 -24.09 12.04 -1.51
N ILE A 10 -22.98 12.51 -0.96
CA ILE A 10 -22.50 12.07 0.36
C ILE A 10 -23.01 13.05 1.41
N GLY A 11 -24.15 12.73 2.03
CA GLY A 11 -24.77 13.61 3.04
C GLY A 11 -24.98 15.04 2.54
N GLU A 12 -24.62 16.02 3.37
CA GLU A 12 -24.62 17.46 3.00
C GLU A 12 -23.29 17.93 2.39
N SER A 13 -22.32 17.02 2.20
CA SER A 13 -21.01 17.37 1.67
C SER A 13 -21.09 17.80 0.20
N SER A 14 -20.18 18.68 -0.23
CA SER A 14 -19.96 19.01 -1.64
C SER A 14 -19.31 17.86 -2.43
N ILE A 15 -18.91 16.77 -1.76
CA ILE A 15 -18.28 15.61 -2.38
C ILE A 15 -19.34 14.70 -3.00
N SER A 16 -19.06 14.28 -4.24
CA SER A 16 -19.86 13.29 -4.94
C SER A 16 -19.22 11.91 -4.93
N LEU A 17 -20.03 10.86 -4.83
CA LEU A 17 -19.60 9.48 -5.03
C LEU A 17 -20.03 9.02 -6.43
N CYS A 18 -19.06 8.63 -7.25
CA CYS A 18 -19.26 8.06 -8.57
C CYS A 18 -18.92 6.56 -8.56
N VAL A 19 -19.90 5.72 -8.89
CA VAL A 19 -19.71 4.26 -8.95
C VAL A 19 -20.07 3.77 -10.34
N GLU A 20 -19.27 2.88 -10.93
CA GLU A 20 -19.63 2.24 -12.20
C GLU A 20 -21.00 1.53 -12.10
N LYS A 21 -21.88 1.74 -13.09
CA LYS A 21 -23.25 1.16 -13.07
C LYS A 21 -23.22 -0.36 -12.97
N ARG A 22 -22.34 -1.00 -13.77
CA ARG A 22 -22.16 -2.45 -13.74
C ARG A 22 -21.61 -2.94 -12.41
N LEU A 23 -20.77 -2.17 -11.74
CA LEU A 23 -20.28 -2.53 -10.40
C LEU A 23 -21.41 -2.45 -9.38
N THR A 24 -22.22 -1.40 -9.43
CA THR A 24 -23.39 -1.21 -8.55
C THR A 24 -24.35 -2.40 -8.65
N GLU A 25 -24.72 -2.80 -9.88
CA GLU A 25 -25.53 -4.00 -10.10
C GLU A 25 -24.89 -5.25 -9.48
N ARG A 26 -23.60 -5.47 -9.73
CA ARG A 26 -22.88 -6.65 -9.23
C ARG A 26 -22.79 -6.68 -7.71
N ILE A 27 -22.60 -5.54 -7.06
CA ILE A 27 -22.56 -5.41 -5.60
C ILE A 27 -23.92 -5.76 -5.00
N VAL A 28 -25.01 -5.22 -5.58
CA VAL A 28 -26.37 -5.55 -5.17
C VAL A 28 -26.62 -7.06 -5.31
N ARG A 29 -26.28 -7.66 -6.44
CA ARG A 29 -26.42 -9.11 -6.64
C ARG A 29 -25.60 -9.94 -5.64
N GLN A 30 -24.33 -9.56 -5.44
CA GLN A 30 -23.45 -10.24 -4.48
C GLN A 30 -24.01 -10.18 -3.06
N LYS A 31 -24.52 -9.03 -2.62
CA LYS A 31 -25.11 -8.86 -1.29
C LYS A 31 -26.33 -9.74 -1.08
N MET A 32 -27.20 -9.87 -2.09
CA MET A 32 -28.32 -10.83 -2.05
C MET A 32 -27.83 -12.27 -1.91
N ASP A 33 -26.87 -12.67 -2.75
CA ASP A 33 -26.35 -14.03 -2.76
C ASP A 33 -25.67 -14.38 -1.43
N ASP A 34 -24.93 -13.43 -0.83
CA ASP A 34 -24.26 -13.61 0.45
C ASP A 34 -25.25 -13.73 1.61
N ALA A 35 -26.28 -12.86 1.64
CA ALA A 35 -27.34 -12.92 2.64
C ALA A 35 -28.14 -14.24 2.54
N LEU A 36 -28.48 -14.66 1.32
CA LEU A 36 -29.21 -15.91 1.09
C LEU A 36 -28.39 -17.14 1.54
N ARG A 37 -27.08 -17.15 1.29
CA ARG A 37 -26.19 -18.22 1.81
C ARG A 37 -26.12 -18.24 3.34
N GLN A 38 -26.34 -17.11 3.99
CA GLN A 38 -26.44 -16.98 5.44
C GLN A 38 -27.86 -17.28 5.97
N GLY A 39 -28.81 -17.59 5.08
CA GLY A 39 -30.19 -17.93 5.44
C GLY A 39 -31.12 -16.73 5.60
N ASP A 40 -30.71 -15.54 5.16
CA ASP A 40 -31.51 -14.32 5.19
C ASP A 40 -32.02 -13.98 3.77
N PRO A 41 -33.31 -14.23 3.46
CA PRO A 41 -33.89 -13.91 2.16
C PRO A 41 -34.31 -12.43 2.02
N SER A 42 -34.22 -11.61 3.06
CA SER A 42 -34.80 -10.26 3.08
C SER A 42 -34.33 -9.36 1.94
N PHE A 43 -33.04 -9.42 1.60
CA PHE A 43 -32.46 -8.68 0.48
C PHE A 43 -32.99 -9.15 -0.88
N GLN A 44 -33.22 -10.45 -1.03
CA GLN A 44 -33.80 -11.03 -2.25
C GLN A 44 -35.26 -10.62 -2.40
N ASP A 45 -36.04 -10.71 -1.32
CA ASP A 45 -37.45 -10.31 -1.31
C ASP A 45 -37.61 -8.81 -1.63
N ALA A 46 -36.77 -7.95 -1.03
CA ALA A 46 -36.73 -6.52 -1.33
C ALA A 46 -36.42 -6.26 -2.81
N TYR A 47 -35.38 -6.92 -3.35
CA TYR A 47 -35.03 -6.79 -4.76
C TYR A 47 -36.17 -7.20 -5.69
N HIS A 48 -36.81 -8.34 -5.43
CA HIS A 48 -37.93 -8.84 -6.24
C HIS A 48 -39.13 -7.88 -6.18
N GLY A 49 -39.43 -7.33 -5.00
CA GLY A 49 -40.47 -6.31 -4.85
C GLY A 49 -40.28 -5.08 -5.74
N HIS A 50 -39.03 -4.66 -5.97
CA HIS A 50 -38.73 -3.58 -6.92
C HIS A 50 -38.67 -4.06 -8.38
N ALA A 51 -38.07 -5.23 -8.63
CA ALA A 51 -37.83 -5.73 -9.97
C ALA A 51 -39.11 -6.17 -10.70
N ASP A 52 -40.06 -6.77 -10.00
CA ASP A 52 -41.32 -7.27 -10.58
C ASP A 52 -42.10 -6.12 -11.24
N ALA A 53 -42.17 -4.97 -10.59
CA ALA A 53 -42.80 -3.76 -11.14
C ALA A 53 -42.15 -3.26 -12.45
N LEU A 54 -40.85 -3.52 -12.64
CA LEU A 54 -40.13 -3.14 -13.86
C LEU A 54 -40.38 -4.10 -15.02
N TYR A 55 -40.62 -5.38 -14.73
CA TYR A 55 -40.98 -6.37 -15.75
C TYR A 55 -42.39 -6.15 -16.30
N ASP A 56 -43.32 -5.68 -15.47
CA ASP A 56 -44.69 -5.33 -15.86
C ASP A 56 -44.78 -4.02 -16.67
N GLY A 57 -43.71 -3.21 -16.68
CA GLY A 57 -43.62 -1.94 -17.41
C GLY A 57 -43.16 -2.08 -18.88
N PRO A 58 -43.10 -0.96 -19.63
CA PRO A 58 -42.66 -0.94 -21.03
C PRO A 58 -41.23 -1.48 -21.20
N GLU A 59 -40.98 -2.26 -22.26
CA GLU A 59 -39.63 -2.78 -22.55
C GLU A 59 -38.63 -1.67 -22.92
N ARG A 60 -39.09 -0.63 -23.62
CA ARG A 60 -38.24 0.48 -24.05
C ARG A 60 -37.80 1.30 -22.84
N GLY A 61 -36.50 1.33 -22.57
CA GLY A 61 -35.90 2.08 -21.47
C GLY A 61 -35.79 1.31 -20.15
N ARG A 62 -36.27 0.05 -20.11
CA ARG A 62 -36.24 -0.80 -18.91
C ARG A 62 -34.84 -0.97 -18.31
N GLU A 63 -33.80 -1.08 -19.14
CA GLU A 63 -32.40 -1.16 -18.68
C GLU A 63 -32.01 0.07 -17.85
N GLY A 64 -32.47 1.27 -18.23
CA GLY A 64 -32.23 2.49 -17.47
C GLY A 64 -32.96 2.51 -16.12
N GLU A 65 -34.17 1.95 -16.06
CA GLU A 65 -34.92 1.82 -14.81
C GLU A 65 -34.30 0.77 -13.88
N PHE A 66 -33.81 -0.36 -14.40
CA PHE A 66 -33.01 -1.31 -13.61
C PHE A 66 -31.75 -0.66 -13.04
N ALA A 67 -31.03 0.12 -13.84
CA ALA A 67 -29.85 0.83 -13.36
C ALA A 67 -30.20 1.79 -12.22
N LYS A 68 -31.31 2.55 -12.32
CA LYS A 68 -31.79 3.41 -11.21
C LYS A 68 -32.14 2.59 -9.98
N MET A 69 -32.84 1.47 -10.15
CA MET A 69 -33.20 0.56 -9.05
C MET A 69 -31.94 0.04 -8.34
N HIS A 70 -30.92 -0.42 -9.08
CA HIS A 70 -29.66 -0.87 -8.48
C HIS A 70 -28.95 0.25 -7.73
N ALA A 71 -28.99 1.48 -8.23
CA ALA A 71 -28.45 2.63 -7.52
C ALA A 71 -29.19 2.89 -6.20
N SER A 72 -30.52 2.89 -6.21
CA SER A 72 -31.32 3.06 -4.98
C SER A 72 -31.02 1.98 -3.95
N LEU A 73 -30.95 0.71 -4.36
CA LEU A 73 -30.62 -0.40 -3.46
C LEU A 73 -29.19 -0.29 -2.92
N PHE A 74 -28.23 0.14 -3.74
CA PHE A 74 -26.86 0.37 -3.30
C PHE A 74 -26.78 1.45 -2.20
N GLU A 75 -27.54 2.53 -2.33
CA GLU A 75 -27.66 3.57 -1.32
C GLU A 75 -28.36 3.06 -0.05
N GLU A 76 -29.54 2.47 -0.20
CA GLU A 76 -30.35 1.94 0.90
C GLU A 76 -29.61 0.88 1.71
N TRP A 77 -28.83 0.02 1.06
CA TRP A 77 -28.08 -1.05 1.70
C TRP A 77 -26.77 -0.58 2.34
N GLY A 78 -26.56 0.74 2.44
CA GLY A 78 -25.55 1.39 3.26
C GLY A 78 -24.20 1.62 2.58
N PHE A 79 -24.05 1.33 1.29
CA PHE A 79 -22.76 1.50 0.62
C PHE A 79 -22.39 2.97 0.41
N VAL A 80 -23.37 3.85 0.17
CA VAL A 80 -23.12 5.31 0.13
C VAL A 80 -22.72 5.83 1.52
N ALA A 81 -23.40 5.37 2.58
CA ALA A 81 -23.09 5.73 3.96
C ALA A 81 -21.67 5.33 4.36
N LEU A 82 -21.18 4.16 3.90
CA LEU A 82 -19.80 3.72 4.13
C LEU A 82 -18.76 4.75 3.65
N PHE A 83 -18.94 5.32 2.46
CA PHE A 83 -18.03 6.35 1.95
C PHE A 83 -18.21 7.70 2.68
N GLY A 84 -19.43 8.04 3.11
CA GLY A 84 -19.66 9.21 3.97
C GLY A 84 -18.96 9.11 5.32
N ASP A 85 -19.03 7.94 5.94
CA ASP A 85 -18.30 7.63 7.17
C ASP A 85 -16.78 7.75 6.97
N LEU A 86 -16.25 7.30 5.84
CA LEU A 86 -14.83 7.49 5.50
C LEU A 86 -14.47 8.97 5.31
N CYS A 87 -15.30 9.77 4.63
CA CYS A 87 -15.07 11.21 4.53
C CYS A 87 -15.02 11.88 5.91
N ALA A 88 -15.89 11.47 6.84
CA ALA A 88 -15.88 11.99 8.21
C ALA A 88 -14.61 11.60 9.00
N GLU A 89 -13.97 10.48 8.66
CA GLU A 89 -12.69 10.08 9.24
C GLU A 89 -11.49 10.89 8.72
N PHE A 90 -11.58 11.41 7.48
CA PHE A 90 -10.50 12.13 6.82
C PHE A 90 -10.98 13.51 6.33
N PRO A 91 -11.31 14.46 7.23
CA PRO A 91 -11.90 15.74 6.86
C PRO A 91 -10.98 16.58 5.95
N ALA A 92 -9.66 16.58 6.18
CA ALA A 92 -8.72 17.32 5.35
C ALA A 92 -8.64 16.76 3.92
N LEU A 93 -8.58 15.44 3.77
CA LEU A 93 -8.65 14.77 2.48
C LEU A 93 -9.99 15.00 1.79
N ALA A 94 -11.09 14.96 2.54
CA ALA A 94 -12.44 15.22 2.06
C ALA A 94 -12.55 16.66 1.53
N ASP A 95 -12.14 17.67 2.30
CA ASP A 95 -12.16 19.09 1.90
C ASP A 95 -11.27 19.36 0.66
N ALA A 96 -10.18 18.60 0.54
CA ALA A 96 -9.23 18.69 -0.56
C ALA A 96 -9.70 17.97 -1.86
N THR A 97 -10.83 17.26 -1.81
CA THR A 97 -11.33 16.37 -2.86
C THR A 97 -12.77 16.75 -3.22
N HIS A 98 -13.15 16.63 -4.48
CA HIS A 98 -14.53 16.93 -4.92
C HIS A 98 -15.32 15.66 -5.27
N GLN A 99 -14.63 14.55 -5.52
CA GLN A 99 -15.24 13.32 -5.97
C GLN A 99 -14.49 12.08 -5.49
N ILE A 100 -15.24 11.04 -5.14
CA ILE A 100 -14.77 9.68 -4.94
C ILE A 100 -15.23 8.87 -6.14
N PHE A 101 -14.31 8.21 -6.81
CA PHE A 101 -14.60 7.31 -7.92
C PHE A 101 -14.36 5.86 -7.49
N VAL A 102 -15.33 4.99 -7.75
CA VAL A 102 -15.28 3.57 -7.41
C VAL A 102 -15.51 2.72 -8.66
N ALA A 103 -14.51 1.90 -8.98
CA ALA A 103 -14.49 1.04 -10.16
C ALA A 103 -14.09 -0.40 -9.84
N SER A 104 -14.45 -1.32 -10.74
CA SER A 104 -14.12 -2.73 -10.55
C SER A 104 -12.64 -2.98 -10.84
N ALA A 105 -11.94 -3.62 -9.90
CA ALA A 105 -10.70 -4.32 -10.17
C ALA A 105 -10.98 -5.75 -10.67
N ALA A 106 -10.12 -6.27 -11.56
CA ALA A 106 -10.24 -7.64 -12.09
C ALA A 106 -9.72 -8.68 -11.11
N SER A 107 -8.69 -8.33 -10.33
CA SER A 107 -8.08 -9.17 -9.30
C SER A 107 -7.53 -8.33 -8.15
N ASN A 108 -7.16 -8.97 -7.04
CA ASN A 108 -6.53 -8.28 -5.90
C ASN A 108 -5.21 -7.58 -6.27
N ARG A 109 -4.55 -7.97 -7.37
CA ARG A 109 -3.34 -7.31 -7.86
C ARG A 109 -3.62 -6.01 -8.62
N ASP A 110 -4.85 -5.86 -9.11
CA ASP A 110 -5.30 -4.69 -9.87
C ASP A 110 -6.04 -3.68 -8.98
N GLU A 111 -6.14 -3.97 -7.69
CA GLU A 111 -6.72 -3.04 -6.73
C GLU A 111 -5.77 -1.87 -6.50
N SER A 112 -6.34 -0.68 -6.47
CA SER A 112 -5.60 0.55 -6.24
C SER A 112 -6.49 1.56 -5.53
N VAL A 113 -5.85 2.35 -4.68
CA VAL A 113 -6.41 3.60 -4.19
C VAL A 113 -5.41 4.69 -4.54
N ASP A 114 -5.89 5.72 -5.24
CA ASP A 114 -5.05 6.77 -5.78
C ASP A 114 -5.75 8.13 -5.67
N LEU A 115 -4.94 9.19 -5.74
CA LEU A 115 -5.40 10.56 -5.72
C LEU A 115 -5.05 11.21 -7.06
N ASP A 116 -6.01 11.17 -7.97
CA ASP A 116 -5.87 11.78 -9.28
C ASP A 116 -6.08 13.29 -9.19
N ARG A 117 -5.26 14.03 -9.94
CA ARG A 117 -5.47 15.46 -10.19
C ARG A 117 -6.17 15.59 -11.52
N ARG A 118 -7.41 16.11 -11.52
CA ARG A 118 -8.05 16.45 -12.77
C ARG A 118 -7.28 17.61 -13.40
N ALA A 119 -6.82 17.43 -14.64
CA ALA A 119 -6.26 18.52 -15.40
C ALA A 119 -7.36 19.56 -15.67
N ALA A 120 -7.06 20.83 -15.43
CA ALA A 120 -7.93 21.93 -15.82
C ALA A 120 -8.24 21.83 -17.33
N ASP A 121 -9.52 21.74 -17.69
CA ASP A 121 -9.97 21.62 -19.08
C ASP A 121 -9.76 22.94 -19.87
N SER A 122 -9.39 24.04 -19.21
CA SER A 122 -9.15 25.35 -19.83
C SER A 122 -8.03 26.17 -19.17
N ASP A 123 -7.45 27.12 -19.91
CA ASP A 123 -6.46 28.08 -19.39
C ASP A 123 -7.05 29.04 -18.33
N ALA A 124 -8.37 29.22 -18.29
CA ALA A 124 -9.07 30.02 -17.28
C ALA A 124 -9.23 29.26 -15.94
N ASP A 125 -9.27 27.92 -15.97
CA ASP A 125 -9.34 27.06 -14.78
C ASP A 125 -7.98 26.84 -14.09
N LYS A 126 -6.87 27.28 -14.71
CA LYS A 126 -5.53 27.21 -14.09
C LYS A 126 -5.38 28.08 -12.83
N GLN A 127 -6.34 28.97 -12.57
CA GLN A 127 -6.42 29.78 -11.34
C GLN A 127 -7.35 29.18 -10.27
N HIS A 128 -8.13 28.14 -10.59
CA HIS A 128 -8.94 27.40 -9.62
C HIS A 128 -8.20 26.14 -9.13
N VAL A 129 -8.41 25.81 -7.86
CA VAL A 129 -7.82 24.65 -7.16
C VAL A 129 -7.95 23.41 -8.06
N GLN A 130 -6.84 22.73 -8.34
CA GLN A 130 -6.87 21.46 -9.09
C GLN A 130 -7.83 20.50 -8.39
N GLU A 131 -8.93 20.20 -9.05
CA GLU A 131 -9.97 19.31 -8.54
C GLU A 131 -9.40 17.89 -8.37
N ARG A 132 -9.32 17.41 -7.12
CA ARG A 132 -8.77 16.08 -6.80
C ARG A 132 -9.88 15.03 -6.75
N VAL A 133 -9.59 13.83 -7.27
CA VAL A 133 -10.47 12.66 -7.23
C VAL A 133 -9.79 11.55 -6.46
N ILE A 134 -10.48 10.94 -5.50
CA ILE A 134 -10.03 9.69 -4.87
C ILE A 134 -10.51 8.53 -5.76
N GLY A 135 -9.59 7.89 -6.48
CA GLY A 135 -9.86 6.68 -7.25
C GLY A 135 -9.76 5.45 -6.37
N ASN A 136 -10.80 4.59 -6.38
CA ASN A 136 -10.83 3.33 -5.65
C ASN A 136 -11.17 2.20 -6.64
N ARG A 137 -10.16 1.43 -7.05
CA ARG A 137 -10.36 0.19 -7.82
C ARG A 137 -10.40 -0.99 -6.87
N LEU A 138 -11.57 -1.61 -6.75
CA LEU A 138 -11.84 -2.63 -5.75
C LEU A 138 -12.41 -3.87 -6.42
N THR A 139 -12.00 -5.05 -5.93
CA THR A 139 -12.62 -6.31 -6.36
C THR A 139 -14.01 -6.44 -5.75
N LEU A 140 -14.91 -7.11 -6.47
CA LEU A 140 -16.27 -7.36 -6.01
C LEU A 140 -16.35 -8.02 -4.61
N PRO A 141 -15.52 -9.02 -4.27
CA PRO A 141 -15.60 -9.68 -2.95
C PRO A 141 -15.36 -8.76 -1.75
N ARG A 142 -14.73 -7.59 -1.93
CA ARG A 142 -14.57 -6.64 -0.81
C ARG A 142 -15.90 -6.10 -0.29
N PHE A 143 -16.91 -6.02 -1.16
CA PHE A 143 -18.23 -5.48 -0.79
C PHE A 143 -19.10 -6.47 0.00
N SER A 144 -18.66 -7.73 0.12
CA SER A 144 -19.33 -8.76 0.93
C SER A 144 -19.19 -8.52 2.43
N ASP A 145 -18.15 -7.81 2.86
CA ASP A 145 -17.89 -7.44 4.25
C ASP A 145 -17.61 -5.93 4.34
N PRO A 146 -18.66 -5.11 4.59
CA PRO A 146 -18.53 -3.66 4.67
C PRO A 146 -17.55 -3.17 5.74
N ASP A 147 -17.43 -3.88 6.86
CA ASP A 147 -16.51 -3.51 7.94
C ASP A 147 -15.07 -3.77 7.50
N ALA A 148 -14.82 -4.91 6.83
CA ALA A 148 -13.50 -5.18 6.26
C ALA A 148 -13.14 -4.24 5.10
N LEU A 149 -14.10 -3.85 4.28
CA LEU A 149 -13.90 -2.83 3.26
C LEU A 149 -13.55 -1.48 3.89
N ARG A 150 -14.27 -1.04 4.91
CA ARG A 150 -14.00 0.22 5.63
C ARG A 150 -12.60 0.19 6.26
N ARG A 151 -12.21 -0.91 6.89
CA ARG A 151 -10.86 -1.09 7.46
C ARG A 151 -9.78 -0.97 6.40
N HIS A 152 -9.97 -1.63 5.24
CA HIS A 152 -9.05 -1.52 4.13
C HIS A 152 -8.95 -0.09 3.60
N LEU A 153 -10.08 0.54 3.30
CA LEU A 153 -10.10 1.90 2.77
C LEU A 153 -9.53 2.92 3.76
N ARG A 154 -9.74 2.76 5.07
CA ARG A 154 -9.09 3.60 6.09
C ARG A 154 -7.57 3.54 5.98
N HIS A 155 -7.00 2.34 5.85
CA HIS A 155 -5.56 2.18 5.67
C HIS A 155 -5.08 2.89 4.40
N GLU A 156 -5.75 2.64 3.27
CA GLU A 156 -5.36 3.24 1.99
C GLU A 156 -5.55 4.76 1.96
N TRP A 157 -6.62 5.29 2.55
CA TRP A 157 -6.89 6.73 2.62
C TRP A 157 -5.95 7.44 3.58
N SER A 158 -5.40 6.74 4.58
CA SER A 158 -4.33 7.30 5.43
C SER A 158 -3.07 7.60 4.62
N HIS A 159 -2.76 6.81 3.59
CA HIS A 159 -1.68 7.15 2.65
C HIS A 159 -2.01 8.44 1.88
N LEU A 160 -3.25 8.60 1.40
CA LEU A 160 -3.67 9.79 0.68
C LEU A 160 -3.67 11.04 1.56
N ASP A 161 -4.11 10.90 2.81
CA ASP A 161 -4.10 11.98 3.80
C ASP A 161 -2.68 12.43 4.12
N ASP A 162 -1.75 11.48 4.34
CA ASP A 162 -0.32 11.77 4.49
C ASP A 162 0.22 12.52 3.25
N MET A 163 -0.14 12.11 2.03
CA MET A 163 0.29 12.79 0.80
C MET A 163 -0.18 14.25 0.70
N LEU A 164 -1.25 14.63 1.39
CA LEU A 164 -1.77 15.99 1.44
C LEU A 164 -1.32 16.76 2.68
N ASN A 165 -0.85 16.07 3.72
CA ASN A 165 -0.38 16.67 4.94
C ASN A 165 0.94 17.44 4.72
N PRO A 166 0.99 18.77 4.94
CA PRO A 166 2.20 19.57 4.79
C PRO A 166 3.36 19.10 5.69
N ASP A 167 3.07 18.56 6.86
CA ASP A 167 4.09 18.09 7.80
C ASP A 167 4.74 16.77 7.34
N PHE A 168 4.00 15.95 6.58
CA PHE A 168 4.54 14.73 5.98
C PHE A 168 5.47 15.02 4.79
N ARG A 169 5.30 16.16 4.10
CA ARG A 169 6.19 16.65 3.04
C ARG A 169 6.37 15.67 1.86
N PHE A 170 5.27 15.11 1.36
CA PHE A 170 5.31 14.18 0.24
C PHE A 170 5.85 14.82 -1.05
N ALA A 171 6.89 14.21 -1.64
CA ALA A 171 7.59 14.76 -2.80
C ALA A 171 7.10 14.22 -4.16
N GLY A 172 6.29 13.15 -4.18
CA GLY A 172 5.66 12.60 -5.39
C GLY A 172 6.59 12.00 -6.45
N ARG A 173 7.89 11.91 -6.20
CA ARG A 173 8.86 11.28 -7.10
C ARG A 173 9.68 10.25 -6.33
N SER A 174 9.83 9.06 -6.92
CA SER A 174 10.77 8.05 -6.44
C SER A 174 12.20 8.58 -6.62
N PRO A 175 13.03 8.64 -5.55
CA PRO A 175 14.44 9.00 -5.68
C PRO A 175 15.25 7.91 -6.41
N TRP A 176 14.70 6.69 -6.49
CA TRP A 176 15.38 5.49 -6.98
C TRP A 176 15.15 5.18 -8.46
N GLY A 177 14.53 6.09 -9.22
CA GLY A 177 14.25 5.86 -10.64
C GLY A 177 15.48 5.72 -11.54
N HIS A 178 16.68 5.94 -11.00
CA HIS A 178 17.96 5.70 -11.66
C HIS A 178 18.50 4.28 -11.45
N LEU A 179 17.93 3.51 -10.51
CA LEU A 179 18.37 2.15 -10.19
C LEU A 179 17.74 1.11 -11.13
N PRO A 180 18.37 -0.06 -11.31
CA PRO A 180 17.74 -1.20 -11.96
C PRO A 180 16.43 -1.61 -11.27
N PRO A 181 15.43 -2.13 -12.01
CA PRO A 181 14.12 -2.46 -11.45
C PRO A 181 14.16 -3.42 -10.25
N SER A 182 15.10 -4.36 -10.23
CA SER A 182 15.23 -5.30 -9.10
C SER A 182 15.63 -4.61 -7.80
N GLU A 183 16.54 -3.63 -7.87
CA GLU A 183 17.02 -2.87 -6.71
C GLU A 183 15.98 -1.83 -6.28
N GLU A 184 15.39 -1.12 -7.24
CA GLU A 184 14.30 -0.17 -6.95
C GLU A 184 13.14 -0.87 -6.23
N ASN A 185 12.78 -2.09 -6.65
CA ASN A 185 11.72 -2.85 -6.00
C ASN A 185 12.05 -3.19 -4.53
N VAL A 186 13.31 -3.43 -4.18
CA VAL A 186 13.73 -3.67 -2.78
C VAL A 186 13.47 -2.45 -1.93
N LEU A 187 13.92 -1.30 -2.40
CA LEU A 187 13.81 -0.04 -1.66
C LEU A 187 12.34 0.37 -1.55
N ARG A 188 11.56 0.16 -2.61
CA ARG A 188 10.10 0.38 -2.61
C ARG A 188 9.37 -0.54 -1.62
N GLU A 189 9.73 -1.82 -1.56
CA GLU A 189 9.17 -2.76 -0.57
C GLU A 189 9.47 -2.31 0.87
N ARG A 190 10.72 -1.92 1.15
CA ARG A 190 11.14 -1.40 2.47
C ARG A 190 10.39 -0.14 2.84
N TYR A 191 10.37 0.85 1.95
CA TYR A 191 9.63 2.10 2.13
C TYR A 191 8.15 1.85 2.43
N ARG A 192 7.51 0.97 1.63
CA ARG A 192 6.12 0.60 1.86
C ARG A 192 5.90 0.00 3.24
N ALA A 193 6.78 -0.92 3.67
CA ALA A 193 6.65 -1.54 4.99
C ALA A 193 6.80 -0.53 6.13
N LEU A 194 7.73 0.42 6.02
CA LEU A 194 7.90 1.51 7.00
C LEU A 194 6.64 2.38 7.08
N TRP A 195 6.13 2.81 5.92
CA TRP A 195 4.94 3.67 5.86
C TRP A 195 3.69 2.96 6.36
N CYS A 196 3.45 1.72 5.92
CA CYS A 196 2.31 0.92 6.37
C CYS A 196 2.36 0.62 7.87
N ALA A 197 3.55 0.38 8.45
CA ALA A 197 3.70 0.20 9.89
C ALA A 197 3.29 1.46 10.65
N SER A 198 3.73 2.64 10.18
CA SER A 198 3.33 3.90 10.81
C SER A 198 1.83 4.19 10.69
N ILE A 199 1.22 3.92 9.53
CA ILE A 199 -0.23 4.09 9.36
C ILE A 199 -1.01 3.16 10.27
N ASP A 200 -0.68 1.86 10.28
CA ASP A 200 -1.42 0.89 11.08
C ASP A 200 -1.26 1.16 12.59
N GLY A 201 -0.08 1.62 13.02
CA GLY A 201 0.14 2.12 14.38
C GLY A 201 -0.78 3.29 14.74
N ARG A 202 -0.86 4.33 13.90
CA ARG A 202 -1.76 5.48 14.12
C ARG A 202 -3.23 5.08 14.15
N ILE A 203 -3.65 4.16 13.27
CA ILE A 203 -5.02 3.65 13.27
C ILE A 203 -5.31 2.93 14.59
N GLU A 204 -4.41 2.07 15.06
CA GLU A 204 -4.58 1.36 16.34
C GLU A 204 -4.62 2.33 17.53
N GLN A 205 -3.71 3.31 17.57
CA GLN A 205 -3.70 4.36 18.60
C GLN A 205 -4.99 5.19 18.65
N SER A 206 -5.66 5.35 17.51
CA SER A 206 -6.98 6.01 17.44
C SER A 206 -8.14 5.14 17.96
N GLY A 207 -7.86 3.95 18.48
CA GLY A 207 -8.84 3.00 18.99
C GLY A 207 -9.58 2.22 17.88
N ARG A 208 -9.01 2.17 16.67
CA ARG A 208 -9.61 1.53 15.50
C ARG A 208 -8.79 0.31 15.08
N GLU A 209 -9.44 -0.64 14.41
CA GLU A 209 -8.73 -1.82 13.92
C GLU A 209 -7.81 -1.44 12.73
N PRO A 210 -6.50 -1.78 12.79
CA PRO A 210 -5.55 -1.49 11.71
C PRO A 210 -5.80 -2.36 10.47
N GLY A 211 -5.29 -1.94 9.31
CA GLY A 211 -5.40 -2.70 8.05
C GLY A 211 -4.76 -4.08 8.14
N GLN A 212 -3.69 -4.21 8.93
CA GLN A 212 -3.12 -5.48 9.37
C GLN A 212 -2.78 -5.43 10.86
N PRO A 213 -2.91 -6.56 11.59
CA PRO A 213 -2.55 -6.59 13.01
C PRO A 213 -1.05 -6.41 13.22
N LEU A 214 -0.68 -5.83 14.37
CA LEU A 214 0.70 -5.60 14.84
C LEU A 214 1.64 -6.75 14.50
N LYS A 215 1.28 -7.98 14.90
CA LYS A 215 2.11 -9.17 14.68
C LYS A 215 2.45 -9.42 13.21
N ARG A 216 1.50 -9.16 12.30
CA ARG A 216 1.71 -9.36 10.87
C ARG A 216 2.58 -8.25 10.28
N ARG A 217 2.39 -7.00 10.72
CA ARG A 217 3.26 -5.87 10.32
C ARG A 217 4.68 -6.05 10.81
N ARG A 218 4.83 -6.50 12.05
CA ARG A 218 6.13 -6.82 12.61
C ARG A 218 6.85 -7.90 11.82
N ALA A 219 6.17 -9.00 11.49
CA ALA A 219 6.76 -10.07 10.67
C ALA A 219 7.14 -9.63 9.25
N GLU A 220 6.33 -8.78 8.61
CA GLU A 220 6.65 -8.19 7.30
C GLU A 220 7.89 -7.29 7.38
N PHE A 221 7.93 -6.41 8.38
CA PHE A 221 9.05 -5.52 8.66
C PHE A 221 10.34 -6.33 8.91
N ASP A 222 10.30 -7.29 9.84
CA ASP A 222 11.46 -8.13 10.17
C ASP A 222 12.01 -8.85 8.95
N LYS A 223 11.15 -9.35 8.06
CA LYS A 223 11.58 -10.01 6.83
C LYS A 223 12.35 -9.08 5.89
N LEU A 224 11.95 -7.81 5.79
CA LEU A 224 12.54 -6.82 4.89
C LEU A 224 13.80 -6.16 5.45
N PHE A 225 13.86 -6.06 6.78
CA PHE A 225 14.93 -5.41 7.52
C PHE A 225 15.83 -6.41 8.25
N ARG A 226 15.68 -7.72 8.04
CA ARG A 226 16.41 -8.78 8.77
C ARG A 226 17.92 -8.55 8.88
N LYS A 227 18.53 -7.88 7.91
CA LYS A 227 19.97 -7.57 7.90
C LYS A 227 20.41 -6.62 9.02
N PHE A 228 19.49 -5.84 9.59
CA PHE A 228 19.78 -4.92 10.69
C PHE A 228 19.66 -5.64 12.05
N PRO A 229 20.44 -5.22 13.06
CA PRO A 229 20.35 -5.73 14.43
C PRO A 229 18.91 -5.77 14.95
N GLU A 230 18.59 -6.77 15.76
CA GLU A 230 17.25 -6.92 16.35
C GLU A 230 16.88 -5.73 17.23
N THR A 231 17.82 -5.23 18.02
CA THR A 231 17.69 -4.02 18.84
C THR A 231 17.28 -2.81 18.00
N TRP A 232 17.91 -2.61 16.83
CA TRP A 232 17.56 -1.51 15.93
C TRP A 232 16.18 -1.71 15.30
N ARG A 233 15.88 -2.95 14.88
CA ARG A 233 14.57 -3.28 14.33
C ARG A 233 13.45 -3.06 15.34
N ASP A 234 13.68 -3.42 16.59
CA ASP A 234 12.76 -3.18 17.71
C ASP A 234 12.52 -1.68 17.91
N GLY A 235 13.60 -0.90 18.02
CA GLY A 235 13.52 0.55 18.20
C GLY A 235 12.79 1.27 17.08
N VAL A 236 13.18 0.99 15.83
CA VAL A 236 12.53 1.59 14.64
C VAL A 236 11.05 1.19 14.57
N PHE A 237 10.72 -0.10 14.75
CA PHE A 237 9.34 -0.55 14.65
C PHE A 237 8.46 0.04 15.74
N ALA A 238 8.96 0.12 16.99
CA ALA A 238 8.26 0.75 18.10
C ALA A 238 8.00 2.24 17.83
N GLN A 239 8.99 2.98 17.32
CA GLN A 239 8.80 4.39 16.97
C GLN A 239 7.83 4.59 15.81
N LEU A 240 7.84 3.71 14.79
CA LEU A 240 6.85 3.77 13.72
C LEU A 240 5.44 3.51 14.27
N TRP A 241 5.29 2.54 15.17
CA TRP A 241 3.98 2.09 15.65
C TRP A 241 3.38 3.01 16.71
N ASP A 242 4.18 3.48 17.67
CA ASP A 242 3.75 4.22 18.86
C ASP A 242 4.24 5.68 18.88
N GLY A 243 5.18 6.03 18.01
CA GLY A 243 5.85 7.33 18.00
C GLY A 243 5.20 8.38 17.10
N PRO A 244 5.89 9.54 16.91
CA PRO A 244 5.42 10.60 16.03
C PRO A 244 5.39 10.15 14.56
N VAL A 245 4.59 10.85 13.74
CA VAL A 245 4.49 10.57 12.31
C VAL A 245 5.83 10.90 11.64
N PRO A 246 6.53 9.94 11.01
CA PRO A 246 7.74 10.22 10.25
C PRO A 246 7.39 11.01 8.99
N THR A 247 8.27 11.91 8.59
CA THR A 247 8.19 12.58 7.30
C THR A 247 8.47 11.61 6.16
N HIS A 248 8.00 11.96 4.96
CA HIS A 248 8.29 11.23 3.74
C HIS A 248 9.81 11.04 3.51
N ALA A 249 10.61 12.06 3.83
CA ALA A 249 12.06 12.00 3.68
C ALA A 249 12.71 11.01 4.64
N GLU A 250 12.28 10.95 5.90
CA GLU A 250 12.78 10.00 6.89
C GLU A 250 12.47 8.56 6.48
N LEU A 251 11.25 8.29 5.99
CA LEU A 251 10.86 6.97 5.47
C LEU A 251 11.74 6.54 4.28
N LEU A 252 12.02 7.46 3.34
CA LEU A 252 12.89 7.18 2.21
C LEU A 252 14.33 6.92 2.67
N SER A 253 14.87 7.75 3.56
CA SER A 253 16.22 7.59 4.09
C SER A 253 16.40 6.28 4.85
N MET A 254 15.45 5.88 5.72
CA MET A 254 15.51 4.59 6.41
C MET A 254 15.45 3.38 5.47
N ALA A 255 14.76 3.49 4.33
CA ALA A 255 14.69 2.40 3.35
C ALA A 255 16.05 2.13 2.67
N ASP A 256 16.88 3.18 2.54
CA ASP A 256 18.05 3.23 1.66
C ASP A 256 19.40 3.40 2.39
N SER A 257 19.40 3.95 3.61
CA SER A 257 20.61 4.24 4.38
C SER A 257 20.62 3.47 5.70
N ARG A 258 21.74 2.77 5.96
CA ARG A 258 21.99 2.12 7.25
C ARG A 258 22.09 3.14 8.38
N ALA A 259 22.82 4.23 8.16
CA ALA A 259 23.03 5.27 9.16
C ALA A 259 21.71 5.96 9.53
N ALA A 260 20.83 6.20 8.55
CA ALA A 260 19.50 6.74 8.83
C ALA A 260 18.63 5.77 9.63
N PHE A 261 18.71 4.46 9.33
CA PHE A 261 17.97 3.43 10.07
C PHE A 261 18.46 3.32 11.52
N GLU A 262 19.77 3.32 11.73
CA GLU A 262 20.41 3.32 13.06
C GLU A 262 20.05 4.57 13.88
N ALA A 263 20.16 5.75 13.27
CA ALA A 263 19.82 7.01 13.93
C ALA A 263 18.34 7.06 14.33
N TYR A 264 17.44 6.51 13.49
CA TYR A 264 16.02 6.45 13.81
C TYR A 264 15.70 5.42 14.90
N ALA A 265 16.52 4.36 15.06
CA ALA A 265 16.31 3.39 16.13
C ALA A 265 16.47 3.99 17.53
N ASP A 266 17.12 5.15 17.66
CA ASP A 266 17.63 5.71 18.92
C ASP A 266 18.47 4.67 19.69
N ALA A 267 19.28 3.91 18.93
CA ALA A 267 20.12 2.87 19.48
C ALA A 267 21.23 3.48 20.38
N ASP A 268 21.47 2.84 21.53
CA ASP A 268 22.58 3.21 22.40
C ASP A 268 23.91 2.94 21.66
N PRO A 269 24.76 3.96 21.41
CA PRO A 269 26.02 3.78 20.70
C PRO A 269 27.01 2.87 21.44
N ASP A 270 26.81 2.64 22.74
CA ASP A 270 27.63 1.76 23.58
C ASP A 270 27.02 0.35 23.73
N ALA A 271 25.84 0.09 23.14
CA ALA A 271 25.32 -1.27 23.08
C ALA A 271 26.26 -2.13 22.23
N ASP A 272 26.79 -3.20 22.82
CA ASP A 272 27.53 -4.25 22.12
C ASP A 272 26.53 -5.03 21.26
N ASP A 273 26.02 -4.39 20.21
CA ASP A 273 25.34 -5.02 19.09
C ASP A 273 26.42 -5.73 18.28
N ALA A 274 27.06 -6.73 18.88
CA ALA A 274 27.74 -7.76 18.15
C ALA A 274 26.70 -8.26 17.15
N VAL A 275 26.85 -7.82 15.90
CA VAL A 275 26.03 -8.29 14.80
C VAL A 275 26.27 -9.77 14.81
N ASP A 276 25.37 -10.54 15.42
CA ASP A 276 25.25 -11.96 15.14
C ASP A 276 25.02 -11.96 13.64
N ALA A 277 26.12 -12.14 12.90
CA ALA A 277 26.13 -12.10 11.45
C ALA A 277 25.09 -13.14 11.06
N ILE A 278 23.90 -12.67 10.69
CA ILE A 278 22.80 -13.59 10.42
C ILE A 278 23.32 -14.46 9.31
N PRO A 279 23.52 -15.77 9.54
CA PRO A 279 24.16 -16.60 8.55
C PRO A 279 23.19 -16.65 7.39
N VAL A 280 23.50 -15.90 6.33
CA VAL A 280 22.77 -15.97 5.07
C VAL A 280 22.71 -17.45 4.70
N SER A 281 21.51 -18.00 4.62
CA SER A 281 21.34 -19.41 4.36
C SER A 281 21.33 -19.66 2.85
N VAL A 282 21.78 -20.83 2.44
CA VAL A 282 21.66 -21.26 1.05
C VAL A 282 20.17 -21.28 0.67
N GLY A 283 19.80 -20.57 -0.41
CA GLY A 283 18.43 -20.36 -0.86
C GLY A 283 17.79 -19.05 -0.39
N ASP A 284 18.45 -18.29 0.48
CA ASP A 284 17.96 -16.98 0.90
C ASP A 284 17.99 -15.95 -0.24
N ALA A 285 17.08 -14.98 -0.17
CA ALA A 285 17.04 -13.84 -1.09
C ALA A 285 18.23 -12.89 -0.84
N CYS A 286 18.98 -12.59 -1.90
CA CYS A 286 20.07 -11.60 -1.89
C CYS A 286 19.59 -10.25 -1.35
N PRO A 287 20.33 -9.57 -0.45
CA PRO A 287 19.92 -8.29 0.13
C PRO A 287 19.89 -7.12 -0.87
N LEU A 288 20.54 -7.28 -2.04
CA LEU A 288 20.60 -6.27 -3.10
C LEU A 288 19.52 -6.51 -4.16
N CYS A 289 19.43 -7.72 -4.72
CA CYS A 289 18.56 -8.02 -5.87
C CYS A 289 17.37 -8.94 -5.56
N ARG A 290 17.27 -9.46 -4.34
CA ARG A 290 16.24 -10.41 -3.85
C ARG A 290 16.14 -11.75 -4.57
N PHE A 291 17.03 -12.04 -5.51
CA PHE A 291 17.08 -13.37 -6.09
C PHE A 291 17.48 -14.39 -5.02
N PRO A 292 16.73 -15.50 -4.88
CA PRO A 292 17.18 -16.64 -4.10
C PRO A 292 18.54 -17.10 -4.62
N THR A 293 19.54 -17.16 -3.75
CA THR A 293 20.89 -17.55 -4.14
C THR A 293 21.37 -18.77 -3.36
N HIS A 294 22.05 -19.66 -4.06
CA HIS A 294 22.74 -20.79 -3.46
C HIS A 294 24.26 -20.60 -3.40
N GLN A 295 24.74 -19.45 -3.89
CA GLN A 295 26.14 -19.04 -3.87
C GLN A 295 26.26 -17.61 -3.30
N TRP A 296 26.83 -17.53 -2.12
CA TRP A 296 27.03 -16.32 -1.34
C TRP A 296 28.50 -15.92 -1.38
N ILE A 297 28.76 -14.65 -1.68
CA ILE A 297 30.07 -14.03 -1.55
C ILE A 297 30.12 -13.27 -0.23
N LEU A 298 31.13 -13.54 0.59
CA LEU A 298 31.35 -12.93 1.91
C LEU A 298 32.80 -12.44 2.03
N PRO A 299 33.09 -11.46 2.91
CA PRO A 299 34.46 -11.01 3.19
C PRO A 299 35.31 -12.09 3.85
N THR A 300 34.67 -13.01 4.59
CA THR A 300 35.32 -14.18 5.18
C THR A 300 34.28 -15.28 5.28
N VAL A 301 34.62 -16.49 4.81
CA VAL A 301 33.73 -17.65 4.89
C VAL A 301 33.94 -18.36 6.23
N PRO A 302 32.91 -18.51 7.08
CA PRO A 302 33.04 -19.25 8.34
C PRO A 302 33.41 -20.72 8.06
N THR A 303 34.34 -21.26 8.84
CA THR A 303 34.95 -22.59 8.62
C THR A 303 33.98 -23.77 8.70
N ASP A 304 32.78 -23.56 9.23
CA ASP A 304 31.70 -24.53 9.43
C ASP A 304 30.55 -24.41 8.43
N THR A 305 30.65 -23.52 7.45
CA THR A 305 29.64 -23.36 6.40
C THR A 305 29.83 -24.39 5.27
N GLY A 306 28.72 -24.97 4.79
CA GLY A 306 28.73 -25.98 3.72
C GLY A 306 29.07 -25.42 2.33
N ARG A 307 28.78 -26.19 1.27
CA ARG A 307 28.89 -25.67 -0.11
C ARG A 307 27.96 -24.47 -0.31
N GLY A 308 28.42 -23.47 -1.08
CA GLY A 308 27.61 -22.29 -1.42
C GLY A 308 28.08 -20.98 -0.81
N PHE A 309 29.26 -20.95 -0.17
CA PHE A 309 29.90 -19.74 0.32
C PHE A 309 31.29 -19.60 -0.29
N VAL A 310 31.62 -18.39 -0.73
CA VAL A 310 32.86 -18.05 -1.41
C VAL A 310 33.40 -16.76 -0.80
N GLU A 311 34.71 -16.70 -0.59
CA GLU A 311 35.37 -15.49 -0.12
C GLU A 311 35.52 -14.51 -1.29
N GLY A 312 35.04 -13.29 -1.11
CA GLY A 312 35.10 -12.22 -2.11
C GLY A 312 36.35 -11.37 -1.97
N ASP A 313 36.76 -10.77 -3.09
CA ASP A 313 37.82 -9.75 -3.10
C ASP A 313 37.37 -8.52 -2.30
N ALA A 314 38.21 -8.09 -1.35
CA ALA A 314 37.92 -6.97 -0.46
C ALA A 314 37.67 -5.66 -1.22
N ASP A 315 38.36 -5.42 -2.35
CA ASP A 315 38.19 -4.21 -3.15
C ASP A 315 36.84 -4.22 -3.87
N VAL A 316 36.38 -5.39 -4.34
CA VAL A 316 35.04 -5.54 -4.94
C VAL A 316 33.97 -5.29 -3.89
N LEU A 317 34.11 -5.89 -2.71
CA LEU A 317 33.15 -5.71 -1.61
C LEU A 317 33.12 -4.25 -1.13
N ALA A 318 34.26 -3.56 -1.06
CA ALA A 318 34.31 -2.15 -0.71
C ALA A 318 33.61 -1.25 -1.76
N ARG A 319 33.67 -1.58 -3.05
CA ARG A 319 32.92 -0.87 -4.09
C ARG A 319 31.42 -1.07 -3.97
N ILE A 320 30.99 -2.30 -3.64
CA ILE A 320 29.57 -2.59 -3.39
C ILE A 320 29.08 -1.79 -2.18
N ASP A 321 29.87 -1.75 -1.10
CA ASP A 321 29.57 -0.95 0.10
C ASP A 321 29.44 0.54 -0.21
N ALA A 322 30.35 1.08 -1.03
CA ALA A 322 30.28 2.46 -1.49
C ALA A 322 29.08 2.75 -2.41
N HIS A 323 28.56 1.73 -3.12
CA HIS A 323 27.41 1.88 -4.02
C HIS A 323 26.07 1.76 -3.28
N TYR A 324 25.98 0.93 -2.24
CA TYR A 324 24.74 0.65 -1.51
C TYR A 324 24.89 0.97 -0.02
N GLU A 325 24.48 2.18 0.38
CA GLU A 325 24.60 2.67 1.77
C GLU A 325 23.86 1.80 2.80
N SER A 326 22.81 1.09 2.41
CA SER A 326 22.12 0.15 3.31
C SER A 326 22.79 -1.23 3.43
N TRP A 327 23.80 -1.54 2.63
CA TRP A 327 24.47 -2.84 2.64
C TRP A 327 25.75 -2.80 3.50
N ASN A 328 26.24 -3.97 3.87
CA ASN A 328 27.52 -4.15 4.55
C ASN A 328 28.10 -5.50 4.13
N PRO A 329 29.43 -5.65 4.00
CA PRO A 329 30.06 -6.90 3.59
C PRO A 329 29.63 -8.14 4.39
N SER A 330 29.39 -8.01 5.69
CA SER A 330 28.94 -9.12 6.54
C SER A 330 27.60 -9.72 6.15
N TYR A 331 26.75 -8.97 5.42
CA TYR A 331 25.46 -9.46 4.94
C TYR A 331 25.57 -10.38 3.73
N GLY A 332 26.75 -10.42 3.10
CA GLY A 332 26.98 -11.15 1.87
C GLY A 332 26.19 -10.64 0.68
N VAL A 333 26.52 -11.19 -0.48
CA VAL A 333 25.89 -10.85 -1.75
C VAL A 333 25.84 -12.10 -2.66
N CYS A 334 24.90 -12.17 -3.59
CA CYS A 334 24.91 -13.27 -4.57
C CYS A 334 26.01 -13.09 -5.62
N GLU A 335 26.49 -14.20 -6.19
CA GLU A 335 27.51 -14.22 -7.24
C GLU A 335 27.25 -13.20 -8.36
N ARG A 336 26.02 -13.13 -8.88
CA ARG A 336 25.67 -12.20 -9.98
C ARG A 336 25.80 -10.72 -9.61
N CYS A 337 25.43 -10.35 -8.40
CA CYS A 337 25.58 -8.97 -7.93
C CYS A 337 27.06 -8.65 -7.72
N TYR A 338 27.84 -9.61 -7.23
CA TYR A 338 29.28 -9.47 -7.10
C TYR A 338 29.98 -9.31 -8.47
N GLU A 339 29.71 -10.20 -9.43
CA GLU A 339 30.29 -10.18 -10.79
C GLU A 339 30.02 -8.87 -11.54
N ARG A 340 28.84 -8.26 -11.32
CA ARG A 340 28.53 -6.94 -11.89
C ARG A 340 29.53 -5.87 -11.43
N HIS A 341 29.84 -5.83 -10.14
CA HIS A 341 30.78 -4.85 -9.59
C HIS A 341 32.24 -5.25 -9.77
N GLU A 342 32.51 -6.52 -10.03
CA GLU A 342 33.81 -6.99 -10.51
C GLU A 342 34.08 -6.46 -11.93
N THR A 343 33.12 -6.62 -12.85
CA THR A 343 33.26 -6.22 -14.26
C THR A 343 33.28 -4.70 -14.48
N GLU A 344 32.57 -3.91 -13.64
CA GLU A 344 32.66 -2.44 -13.63
C GLU A 344 34.10 -1.93 -13.38
N SER A 345 34.97 -2.77 -12.81
CA SER A 345 36.38 -2.47 -12.50
C SER A 345 37.34 -2.64 -13.68
N ILE A 346 36.87 -3.27 -14.77
CA ILE A 346 37.68 -3.57 -15.97
C ILE A 346 37.51 -2.47 -17.03
N VAL A 347 36.50 -1.60 -16.88
CA VAL A 347 36.11 -0.59 -17.88
C VAL A 347 36.46 0.85 -17.46
N ALA A 348 37.00 1.04 -16.25
CA ALA A 348 37.63 2.29 -15.77
C ALA A 348 39.15 2.19 -15.90
#